data_AF-A0A9D0THT5-F1
#
_entry.id   AF-A0A9D0THT5-F1
#
_cell.length_a   1.000
_cell.length_b   1.000
_cell.length_c   1.000
_cell.angle_alpha   90.00
_cell.angle_beta   90.00
_cell.angle_gamma   90.00
#
_symmetry.space_group_name_H-M   'P 1'
#
loop_
_entity.id
_entity.type
_entity.pdbx_description
1 polymer ?
#
loop_
_entity_poly.entity_id
_entity_poly.type
_entity_poly.pdbx_seq_one_letter_code
_entity_poly.pdbx_strand_id
1 'polypeptide(L)'
;MKILCLFFSILLPNIGLDAATLRLPAATGITGFHKINIISMEEKKFENMVRQETDFSCGAAALATILRYGFRRQLSEADVVEGMYSVSDPEIVKKRGFSLLEMKKYLSKVGLLGRGYIVSDHKLHQLKRPAIVLMEINNYIHFVVIKKVINNTFYIADPSLGNLEMDLPTFKKLWFNNIVFTILGDGYDHDTILVKMTANPLLPNQTLKDMPLPATENLDYGLSHGVLF
;
A
#
# COMPACT_ATOMS: atom_id res chain seq x y z
N MET A 1 -36.35 -50.11 12.26
CA MET A 1 -36.20 -49.55 10.90
C MET A 1 -36.42 -48.04 10.96
N LYS A 2 -35.35 -47.24 11.06
CA LYS A 2 -35.22 -45.85 10.57
C LYS A 2 -33.81 -45.33 10.86
N ILE A 3 -33.25 -44.69 9.85
CA ILE A 3 -31.83 -44.47 9.56
C ILE A 3 -31.23 -43.35 10.43
N LEU A 4 -30.03 -43.61 10.94
CA LEU A 4 -29.16 -42.69 11.66
C LEU A 4 -28.41 -41.83 10.61
N CYS A 5 -28.78 -40.57 10.45
CA CYS A 5 -28.02 -39.61 9.64
C CYS A 5 -26.81 -39.09 10.45
N LEU A 6 -25.63 -39.65 10.17
CA LEU A 6 -24.34 -39.09 10.56
C LEU A 6 -24.01 -37.90 9.64
N PHE A 7 -24.08 -36.68 10.18
CA PHE A 7 -23.46 -35.51 9.54
C PHE A 7 -21.93 -35.62 9.70
N PHE A 8 -21.27 -35.99 8.61
CA PHE A 8 -19.82 -36.02 8.50
C PHE A 8 -19.30 -34.57 8.42
N SER A 9 -18.79 -34.05 9.54
CA SER A 9 -18.12 -32.75 9.60
C SER A 9 -16.74 -32.88 8.93
N ILE A 10 -16.62 -32.35 7.71
CA ILE A 10 -15.35 -32.27 6.98
C ILE A 10 -14.58 -31.09 7.58
N LEU A 11 -13.62 -31.39 8.46
CA LEU A 11 -12.57 -30.46 8.85
C LEU A 11 -11.66 -30.20 7.64
N LEU A 12 -11.87 -29.10 6.93
CA LEU A 12 -10.90 -28.57 5.99
C LEU A 12 -9.68 -28.07 6.77
N PRO A 13 -8.46 -28.54 6.51
CA PRO A 13 -7.28 -27.96 7.11
C PRO A 13 -7.12 -26.53 6.57
N ASN A 14 -6.97 -25.56 7.46
CA ASN A 14 -6.47 -24.23 7.13
C ASN A 14 -5.09 -24.39 6.51
N ILE A 15 -5.01 -24.33 5.18
CA ILE A 15 -3.76 -24.20 4.45
C ILE A 15 -3.28 -22.76 4.66
N GLY A 16 -2.58 -22.54 5.78
CA GLY A 16 -1.75 -21.35 5.92
C GLY A 16 -0.68 -21.39 4.83
N LEU A 17 -0.57 -20.32 4.05
CA LEU A 17 0.62 -20.06 3.25
C LEU A 17 1.77 -19.79 4.23
N ASP A 18 2.43 -20.85 4.68
CA ASP A 18 3.69 -20.75 5.41
C ASP A 18 4.85 -20.98 4.44
N ALA A 19 5.91 -20.19 4.60
CA ALA A 19 7.03 -20.12 3.69
C ALA A 19 7.71 -21.50 3.52
N ALA A 20 7.99 -21.89 2.28
CA ALA A 20 8.69 -23.14 1.99
C ALA A 20 10.13 -23.08 2.50
N THR A 21 10.44 -23.87 3.52
CA THR A 21 11.80 -24.01 4.06
C THR A 21 12.51 -25.16 3.36
N LEU A 22 13.52 -24.87 2.52
CA LEU A 22 14.37 -25.90 1.91
C LEU A 22 15.58 -26.17 2.79
N ARG A 23 15.79 -27.43 3.17
CA ARG A 23 17.01 -27.90 3.86
C ARG A 23 18.02 -28.36 2.81
N LEU A 24 19.04 -27.54 2.55
CA LEU A 24 20.13 -27.92 1.67
C LEU A 24 21.26 -28.60 2.49
N PRO A 25 21.75 -29.78 2.06
CA PRO A 25 22.99 -30.32 2.60
C PRO A 25 24.14 -29.40 2.19
N ALA A 26 24.90 -28.90 3.15
CA ALA A 26 26.08 -28.08 2.89
C ALA A 26 27.13 -28.92 2.15
N ALA A 27 27.36 -28.64 0.87
CA ALA A 27 28.35 -29.32 0.03
C ALA A 27 29.81 -28.98 0.40
N THR A 28 30.04 -28.27 1.50
CA THR A 28 31.33 -27.70 1.89
C THR A 28 31.65 -27.94 3.36
N GLY A 29 31.49 -29.17 3.89
CA GLY A 29 32.08 -29.60 5.18
C GLY A 29 31.70 -28.79 6.44
N ILE A 30 30.87 -27.76 6.32
CA ILE A 30 30.35 -26.95 7.42
C ILE A 30 29.11 -27.69 7.91
N THR A 31 29.21 -28.30 9.08
CA THR A 31 28.08 -28.91 9.80
C THR A 31 27.13 -27.80 10.26
N GLY A 32 26.26 -27.35 9.36
CA GLY A 32 25.29 -26.31 9.63
C GLY A 32 24.15 -26.37 8.61
N PHE A 33 22.93 -26.62 9.09
CA PHE A 33 21.74 -26.42 8.28
C PHE A 33 21.50 -24.92 8.15
N HIS A 34 21.75 -24.35 6.99
CA HIS A 34 21.35 -22.98 6.69
C HIS A 34 19.83 -22.97 6.41
N LYS A 35 19.06 -22.35 7.31
CA LYS A 35 17.65 -22.04 7.05
C LYS A 35 17.62 -20.93 6.00
N ILE A 36 17.39 -21.29 4.74
CA ILE A 36 17.12 -20.33 3.68
C ILE A 36 15.60 -20.15 3.63
N ASN A 37 15.12 -18.94 3.92
CA ASN A 37 13.73 -18.59 3.68
C ASN A 37 13.56 -18.33 2.18
N ILE A 38 12.78 -19.16 1.50
CA ILE A 38 12.44 -18.96 0.09
C ILE A 38 11.19 -18.09 0.05
N ILE A 39 11.33 -16.90 -0.52
CA ILE A 39 10.20 -16.00 -0.83
C ILE A 39 9.93 -16.05 -2.33
N SER A 40 8.65 -15.98 -2.72
CA SER A 40 8.28 -15.91 -4.13
C SER A 40 8.65 -14.55 -4.72
N MET A 41 8.79 -14.50 -6.05
CA MET A 41 9.02 -13.24 -6.75
C MET A 41 7.87 -12.25 -6.55
N GLU A 42 6.64 -12.74 -6.41
CA GLU A 42 5.48 -11.91 -6.12
C GLU A 42 5.54 -11.33 -4.70
N GLU A 43 5.83 -12.15 -3.69
CA GLU A 43 6.00 -11.70 -2.30
C GLU A 43 7.11 -10.64 -2.19
N LYS A 44 8.20 -10.83 -2.92
CA LYS A 44 9.31 -9.87 -2.96
C LYS A 44 8.90 -8.51 -3.54
N LYS A 45 7.96 -8.46 -4.50
CA LYS A 45 7.47 -7.18 -5.04
C LYS A 45 6.77 -6.35 -3.99
N PHE A 46 5.99 -7.00 -3.13
CA PHE A 46 5.20 -6.37 -2.07
C PHE A 46 5.93 -6.36 -0.72
N GLU A 47 7.26 -6.51 -0.72
CA GLU A 47 8.05 -6.44 0.49
C GLU A 47 7.89 -5.08 1.18
N ASN A 48 7.70 -5.10 2.50
CA ASN A 48 7.57 -3.89 3.32
C ASN A 48 6.44 -2.95 2.84
N MET A 49 5.33 -3.53 2.37
CA MET A 49 4.08 -2.82 2.10
C MET A 49 2.86 -3.69 2.35
N VAL A 50 1.67 -3.10 2.22
CA VAL A 50 0.38 -3.81 2.25
C VAL A 50 -0.17 -3.80 0.83
N ARG A 51 -0.35 -5.00 0.26
CA ARG A 51 -0.97 -5.20 -1.05
C ARG A 51 -2.48 -4.96 -0.94
N GLN A 52 -3.07 -4.38 -1.98
CA GLN A 52 -4.51 -4.28 -2.07
C GLN A 52 -5.15 -5.57 -2.61
N GLU A 53 -6.32 -5.91 -2.11
CA GLU A 53 -7.13 -7.05 -2.56
C GLU A 53 -8.27 -6.62 -3.50
N THR A 54 -8.67 -5.35 -3.50
CA THR A 54 -9.77 -4.84 -4.36
C THR A 54 -9.40 -3.57 -5.10
N ASP A 55 -10.14 -3.26 -6.17
CA ASP A 55 -9.87 -2.10 -7.03
C ASP A 55 -10.17 -0.74 -6.35
N PHE A 56 -10.95 -0.71 -5.27
CA PHE A 56 -11.39 0.52 -4.60
C PHE A 56 -10.66 0.79 -3.28
N SER A 57 -9.79 -0.12 -2.87
CA SER A 57 -9.11 -0.10 -1.58
C SER A 57 -7.64 0.34 -1.68
N CYS A 58 -7.18 0.79 -2.85
CA CYS A 58 -5.82 1.34 -3.05
C CYS A 58 -5.47 2.41 -2.00
N GLY A 59 -6.41 3.31 -1.70
CA GLY A 59 -6.26 4.31 -0.65
C GLY A 59 -6.12 3.73 0.76
N ALA A 60 -6.91 2.70 1.09
CA ALA A 60 -6.85 2.01 2.36
C ALA A 60 -5.55 1.20 2.52
N ALA A 61 -5.09 0.53 1.45
CA ALA A 61 -3.84 -0.22 1.43
C ALA A 61 -2.60 0.69 1.51
N ALA A 62 -2.62 1.84 0.82
CA ALA A 62 -1.59 2.88 0.96
C ALA A 62 -1.52 3.42 2.39
N LEU A 63 -2.68 3.68 3.00
CA LEU A 63 -2.77 4.12 4.39
C LEU A 63 -2.28 3.04 5.36
N ALA A 64 -2.71 1.78 5.17
CA ALA A 64 -2.28 0.62 5.95
C ALA A 64 -0.75 0.44 5.87
N THR A 65 -0.15 0.66 4.69
CA THR A 65 1.31 0.61 4.50
C THR A 65 2.02 1.62 5.41
N ILE A 66 1.59 2.89 5.41
CA ILE A 66 2.23 3.91 6.26
C ILE A 66 1.96 3.65 7.74
N LEU A 67 0.74 3.25 8.12
CA LEU A 67 0.43 2.94 9.52
C LEU A 67 1.23 1.73 10.03
N ARG A 68 1.35 0.70 9.20
CA ARG A 68 2.04 -0.54 9.56
C ARG A 68 3.52 -0.34 9.73
N TYR A 69 4.18 0.21 8.72
CA TYR A 69 5.63 0.32 8.73
C TYR A 69 6.12 1.64 9.30
N GLY A 70 5.34 2.72 9.20
CA GLY A 70 5.68 4.05 9.71
C GLY A 70 5.33 4.28 11.18
N PHE A 71 4.22 3.69 11.65
CA PHE A 71 3.74 3.82 13.04
C PHE A 71 3.76 2.50 13.81
N ARG A 72 4.36 1.44 13.23
CA ARG A 72 4.48 0.09 13.81
C ARG A 72 3.14 -0.52 14.25
N ARG A 73 2.04 -0.18 13.57
CA ARG A 73 0.71 -0.71 13.86
C ARG A 73 0.46 -2.02 13.12
N GLN A 74 -0.02 -3.06 13.78
CA GLN A 74 -0.33 -4.33 13.11
C GLN A 74 -1.70 -4.25 12.43
N LEU A 75 -1.80 -3.48 11.35
CA LEU A 75 -3.06 -3.26 10.60
C LEU A 75 -2.97 -3.88 9.21
N SER A 76 -3.95 -4.69 8.85
CA SER A 76 -4.21 -5.19 7.49
C SER A 76 -4.95 -4.16 6.63
N GLU A 77 -5.06 -4.43 5.34
CA GLU A 77 -5.92 -3.66 4.46
C GLU A 77 -7.38 -3.72 4.97
N ALA A 78 -7.87 -4.92 5.28
CA ALA A 78 -9.24 -5.12 5.77
C ALA A 78 -9.55 -4.29 7.03
N ASP A 79 -8.61 -4.24 7.99
CA ASP A 79 -8.77 -3.44 9.22
C ASP A 79 -8.91 -1.94 8.91
N VAL A 80 -8.13 -1.43 7.96
CA VAL A 80 -8.19 -0.03 7.55
C VAL A 80 -9.45 0.25 6.74
N VAL A 81 -9.84 -0.66 5.84
CA VAL A 81 -11.08 -0.58 5.07
C VAL A 81 -12.29 -0.52 6.01
N GLU A 82 -12.38 -1.42 6.99
CA GLU A 82 -13.45 -1.42 8.00
C GLU A 82 -13.44 -0.12 8.80
N GLY A 83 -12.26 0.32 9.25
CA GLY A 83 -12.08 1.56 9.96
C GLY A 83 -12.55 2.78 9.17
N MET A 84 -12.24 2.84 7.88
CA MET A 84 -12.67 3.91 6.99
C MET A 84 -14.17 3.84 6.69
N TYR A 85 -14.75 2.65 6.50
CA TYR A 85 -16.20 2.48 6.37
C TYR A 85 -16.95 3.01 7.60
N SER A 86 -16.39 2.84 8.81
CA SER A 86 -17.03 3.32 10.04
C SER A 86 -17.16 4.85 10.15
N VAL A 87 -16.49 5.61 9.28
CA VAL A 87 -16.54 7.09 9.22
C VAL A 87 -17.06 7.62 7.88
N SER A 88 -17.43 6.71 6.97
CA SER A 88 -17.85 7.01 5.60
C SER A 88 -19.33 6.67 5.39
N ASP A 89 -19.91 7.20 4.32
CA ASP A 89 -21.18 6.71 3.78
C ASP A 89 -20.90 5.48 2.88
N PRO A 90 -21.39 4.27 3.22
CA PRO A 90 -21.16 3.06 2.43
C PRO A 90 -21.61 3.18 0.97
N GLU A 91 -22.68 3.94 0.70
CA GLU A 91 -23.22 4.08 -0.65
C GLU A 91 -22.33 4.99 -1.52
N ILE A 92 -21.66 5.96 -0.90
CA ILE A 92 -20.66 6.79 -1.58
C ILE A 92 -19.40 5.97 -1.85
N VAL A 93 -18.90 5.24 -0.85
CA VAL A 93 -17.65 4.45 -1.00
C VAL A 93 -17.81 3.33 -2.03
N LYS A 94 -18.95 2.64 -2.09
CA LYS A 94 -19.22 1.63 -3.14
C LYS A 94 -19.17 2.22 -4.54
N LYS A 95 -19.60 3.47 -4.70
CA LYS A 95 -19.66 4.14 -6.01
C LYS A 95 -18.37 4.87 -6.37
N ARG A 96 -17.59 5.34 -5.40
CA ARG A 96 -16.47 6.27 -5.58
C ARG A 96 -15.15 5.84 -4.95
N GLY A 97 -15.12 4.70 -4.28
CA GLY A 97 -13.99 4.28 -3.47
C GLY A 97 -13.73 5.22 -2.29
N PHE A 98 -12.57 5.05 -1.66
CA PHE A 98 -12.15 5.88 -0.55
C PHE A 98 -11.45 7.16 -1.01
N SER A 99 -11.86 8.30 -0.46
CA SER A 99 -11.24 9.60 -0.73
C SER A 99 -10.27 10.01 0.39
N LEU A 100 -9.45 11.04 0.13
CA LEU A 100 -8.58 11.65 1.15
C LEU A 100 -9.37 12.17 2.37
N LEU A 101 -10.62 12.57 2.17
CA LEU A 101 -11.50 13.02 3.26
C LEU A 101 -11.79 11.87 4.24
N GLU A 102 -12.09 10.68 3.73
CA GLU A 102 -12.34 9.50 4.56
C GLU A 102 -11.06 9.03 5.26
N MET A 103 -9.91 9.13 4.59
CA MET A 103 -8.61 8.88 5.25
C MET A 103 -8.38 9.84 6.41
N LYS A 104 -8.66 11.14 6.22
CA LYS A 104 -8.52 12.16 7.27
C LYS A 104 -9.43 11.90 8.46
N LYS A 105 -10.71 11.58 8.22
CA LYS A 105 -11.67 11.23 9.28
C LYS A 105 -11.21 9.99 10.06
N TYR A 106 -10.78 8.94 9.35
CA TYR A 106 -10.31 7.72 9.99
C TYR A 106 -9.04 7.97 10.82
N LEU A 107 -8.06 8.68 10.28
CA LEU A 107 -6.85 9.08 11.00
C LEU A 107 -7.18 9.83 12.29
N SER A 108 -8.14 10.77 12.22
CA SER A 108 -8.58 11.54 13.38
C SER A 108 -9.20 10.65 14.47
N LYS A 109 -9.98 9.64 14.07
CA LYS A 109 -10.55 8.63 15.00
C LYS A 109 -9.48 7.81 15.71
N VAL A 110 -8.34 7.54 15.05
CA VAL A 110 -7.24 6.74 15.61
C VAL A 110 -6.10 7.58 16.22
N GLY A 111 -6.37 8.86 16.52
CA GLY A 111 -5.46 9.78 17.21
C GLY A 111 -4.32 10.32 16.34
N LEU A 112 -4.46 10.27 15.02
CA LEU A 112 -3.48 10.77 14.05
C LEU A 112 -4.07 11.92 13.23
N LEU A 113 -3.21 12.70 12.59
CA LEU A 113 -3.57 13.84 11.78
C LEU A 113 -3.21 13.59 10.31
N GLY A 114 -4.21 13.48 9.46
CA GLY A 114 -4.03 13.51 8.00
C GLY A 114 -4.09 14.94 7.46
N ARG A 115 -3.12 15.33 6.64
CA ARG A 115 -3.09 16.66 5.98
C ARG A 115 -2.78 16.56 4.50
N GLY A 116 -3.62 17.20 3.69
CA GLY A 116 -3.42 17.40 2.26
C GLY A 116 -2.65 18.68 1.96
N TYR A 117 -1.71 18.62 1.03
CA TYR A 117 -0.97 19.77 0.54
C TYR A 117 -0.91 19.75 -0.99
N ILE A 118 -0.96 20.93 -1.58
CA ILE A 118 -0.56 21.14 -2.98
C ILE A 118 0.90 21.56 -2.93
N VAL A 119 1.77 20.78 -3.57
CA VAL A 119 3.22 20.89 -3.40
C VAL A 119 3.86 21.16 -4.76
N SER A 120 4.87 22.03 -4.84
CA SER A 120 5.67 22.13 -6.07
C SER A 120 6.62 20.94 -6.19
N ASP A 121 7.01 20.59 -7.40
CA ASP A 121 7.98 19.53 -7.69
C ASP A 121 9.26 19.63 -6.84
N HIS A 122 9.83 20.83 -6.70
CA HIS A 122 11.04 21.06 -5.92
C HIS A 122 10.91 20.68 -4.44
N LYS A 123 9.71 20.80 -3.86
CA LYS A 123 9.45 20.46 -2.46
C LYS A 123 9.31 18.95 -2.24
N LEU A 124 9.06 18.15 -3.28
CA LEU A 124 9.04 16.68 -3.15
C LEU A 124 10.40 16.11 -2.76
N HIS A 125 11.49 16.74 -3.20
CA HIS A 125 12.85 16.36 -2.79
C HIS A 125 13.12 16.57 -1.30
N GLN A 126 12.32 17.39 -0.64
CA GLN A 126 12.44 17.70 0.79
C GLN A 126 11.54 16.80 1.65
N LEU A 127 10.84 15.85 1.04
CA LEU A 127 9.94 14.95 1.74
C LEU A 127 10.73 14.03 2.70
N LYS A 128 10.63 14.28 4.00
CA LYS A 128 11.35 13.53 5.05
C LYS A 128 10.61 12.28 5.54
N ARG A 129 9.34 12.14 5.19
CA ARG A 129 8.46 11.05 5.65
C ARG A 129 7.68 10.52 4.46
N PRO A 130 7.33 9.23 4.44
CA PRO A 130 6.47 8.69 3.40
C PRO A 130 5.15 9.46 3.32
N ALA A 131 4.67 9.67 2.12
CA ALA A 131 3.43 10.38 1.87
C ALA A 131 2.62 9.67 0.78
N ILE A 132 1.29 9.82 0.86
CA ILE A 132 0.37 9.32 -0.15
C ILE A 132 0.25 10.39 -1.24
N VAL A 133 0.34 10.00 -2.50
CA VAL A 133 0.09 10.89 -3.64
C VAL A 133 -0.96 10.28 -4.56
N LEU A 134 -1.60 11.15 -5.34
CA LEU A 134 -2.61 10.77 -6.31
C LEU A 134 -1.95 10.70 -7.68
N MET A 135 -2.17 9.62 -8.40
CA MET A 135 -1.69 9.42 -9.76
C MET A 135 -2.86 9.20 -10.70
N GLU A 136 -2.88 9.90 -11.82
CA GLU A 136 -3.85 9.70 -12.88
C GLU A 136 -3.28 8.73 -13.93
N ILE A 137 -3.92 7.57 -14.05
CA ILE A 137 -3.57 6.52 -15.01
C ILE A 137 -4.82 6.24 -15.83
N ASN A 138 -4.80 6.58 -17.12
CA ASN A 138 -5.92 6.36 -18.05
C ASN A 138 -7.28 6.82 -17.47
N ASN A 139 -7.34 8.07 -16.98
CA ASN A 139 -8.54 8.69 -16.37
C ASN A 139 -9.02 8.06 -15.05
N TYR A 140 -8.22 7.19 -14.43
CA TYR A 140 -8.43 6.67 -13.09
C TYR A 140 -7.43 7.29 -12.11
N ILE A 141 -7.90 7.69 -10.93
CA ILE A 141 -7.03 8.20 -9.87
C ILE A 141 -6.65 7.06 -8.93
N HIS A 142 -5.35 6.83 -8.81
CA HIS A 142 -4.74 5.79 -8.01
C HIS A 142 -3.97 6.39 -6.84
N PHE A 143 -4.02 5.73 -5.69
CA PHE A 143 -3.28 6.14 -4.50
C PHE A 143 -2.01 5.32 -4.35
N VAL A 144 -0.87 6.01 -4.30
CA VAL A 144 0.43 5.36 -4.08
C VAL A 144 1.20 6.03 -2.96
N VAL A 145 2.13 5.30 -2.35
CA VAL A 145 3.00 5.82 -1.29
C VAL A 145 4.35 6.18 -1.87
N ILE A 146 4.73 7.46 -1.83
CA ILE A 146 6.13 7.86 -2.01
C ILE A 146 6.87 7.50 -0.72
N LYS A 147 7.84 6.60 -0.83
CA LYS A 147 8.73 6.24 0.27
C LYS A 147 9.85 7.26 0.43
N LYS A 148 10.52 7.58 -0.69
CA LYS A 148 11.69 8.46 -0.73
C LYS A 148 11.94 8.99 -2.15
N VAL A 149 12.66 10.11 -2.23
CA VAL A 149 13.17 10.66 -3.49
C VAL A 149 14.69 10.77 -3.39
N ILE A 150 15.43 10.19 -4.34
CA ILE A 150 16.90 10.22 -4.40
C ILE A 150 17.31 10.54 -5.83
N ASN A 151 18.14 11.57 -6.04
CA ASN A 151 18.68 11.92 -7.36
C ASN A 151 17.62 11.95 -8.48
N ASN A 152 16.45 12.52 -8.21
CA ASN A 152 15.29 12.61 -9.11
C ASN A 152 14.61 11.27 -9.44
N THR A 153 14.96 10.20 -8.74
CA THR A 153 14.25 8.92 -8.73
C THR A 153 13.32 8.85 -7.53
N PHE A 154 12.05 8.57 -7.81
CA PHE A 154 10.99 8.34 -6.85
C PHE A 154 10.88 6.85 -6.55
N TYR A 155 10.97 6.50 -5.27
CA TYR A 155 10.72 5.16 -4.77
C TYR A 155 9.29 5.10 -4.26
N ILE A 156 8.47 4.28 -4.91
CA ILE A 156 7.03 4.23 -4.72
C ILE A 156 6.63 2.84 -4.24
N ALA A 157 5.75 2.77 -3.24
CA ALA A 157 4.96 1.58 -2.96
C ALA A 157 3.58 1.76 -3.60
N ASP A 158 3.32 1.02 -4.67
CA ASP A 158 2.03 0.93 -5.32
C ASP A 158 1.26 -0.30 -4.79
N PRO A 159 0.12 -0.12 -4.11
CA PRO A 159 -0.63 -1.25 -3.54
C PRO A 159 -1.07 -2.32 -4.55
N SER A 160 -1.19 -1.99 -5.84
CA SER A 160 -1.54 -2.91 -6.92
C SER A 160 -0.32 -3.56 -7.57
N LEU A 161 0.78 -2.81 -7.76
CA LEU A 161 1.92 -3.22 -8.58
C LEU A 161 3.18 -3.57 -7.76
N GLY A 162 3.22 -3.19 -6.49
CA GLY A 162 4.35 -3.41 -5.58
C GLY A 162 5.31 -2.23 -5.50
N ASN A 163 6.56 -2.51 -5.14
CA ASN A 163 7.61 -1.49 -5.05
C ASN A 163 8.17 -1.15 -6.43
N LEU A 164 8.11 0.14 -6.80
CA LEU A 164 8.49 0.67 -8.09
C LEU A 164 9.51 1.81 -7.96
N GLU A 165 10.32 1.99 -9.00
CA GLU A 165 11.17 3.15 -9.18
C GLU A 165 10.66 3.97 -10.38
N MET A 166 10.63 5.29 -10.23
CA MET A 166 10.10 6.19 -11.27
C MET A 166 10.95 7.45 -11.38
N ASP A 167 11.29 7.84 -12.61
CA ASP A 167 11.99 9.11 -12.83
C ASP A 167 11.04 10.31 -12.65
N LEU A 168 11.62 11.48 -12.35
CA LEU A 168 10.86 12.72 -12.17
C LEU A 168 9.96 13.07 -13.37
N PRO A 169 10.38 12.95 -14.65
CA PRO A 169 9.51 13.26 -15.79
C PRO A 169 8.26 12.37 -15.86
N THR A 170 8.43 11.05 -15.66
CA THR A 170 7.31 10.09 -15.66
C THR A 170 6.39 10.35 -14.49
N PHE A 171 6.96 10.59 -13.30
CA PHE A 171 6.20 10.93 -12.10
C PHE A 171 5.33 12.17 -12.33
N LYS A 172 5.93 13.27 -12.81
CA LYS A 172 5.20 14.53 -13.05
C LYS A 172 4.07 14.39 -14.07
N LYS A 173 4.20 13.50 -15.05
CA LYS A 173 3.14 13.24 -16.03
C LYS A 173 1.93 12.56 -15.40
N LEU A 174 2.15 11.68 -14.45
CA LEU A 174 1.11 10.91 -13.77
C LEU A 174 0.57 11.63 -12.53
N TRP A 175 1.33 12.56 -11.95
CA TRP A 175 0.97 13.18 -10.68
C TRP A 175 -0.25 14.10 -10.81
N PHE A 176 -1.35 13.72 -10.16
CA PHE A 176 -2.62 14.42 -10.25
C PHE A 176 -2.66 15.62 -9.30
N ASN A 177 -2.93 16.81 -9.86
CA ASN A 177 -3.15 18.07 -9.13
C ASN A 177 -2.07 18.47 -8.12
N ASN A 178 -0.87 17.91 -8.23
CA ASN A 178 0.25 18.14 -7.32
C ASN A 178 -0.08 17.86 -5.83
N ILE A 179 -0.99 16.91 -5.58
CA ILE A 179 -1.48 16.62 -4.23
C ILE A 179 -0.55 15.65 -3.52
N VAL A 180 -0.21 15.99 -2.27
CA VAL A 180 0.50 15.14 -1.31
C VAL A 180 -0.31 15.07 -0.03
N PHE A 181 -0.59 13.86 0.44
CA PHE A 181 -1.24 13.61 1.70
C PHE A 181 -0.25 13.01 2.70
N THR A 182 -0.06 13.71 3.82
CA THR A 182 0.89 13.32 4.86
C THR A 182 0.15 12.90 6.13
N ILE A 183 0.77 12.02 6.89
CA ILE A 183 0.24 11.52 8.15
C ILE A 183 1.18 11.98 9.27
N LEU A 184 0.61 12.65 10.26
CA LEU A 184 1.29 13.24 11.40
C LEU A 184 0.69 12.68 12.68
N GLY A 185 1.49 12.63 13.74
CA GLY A 185 1.06 12.15 15.04
C GLY A 185 2.23 11.54 15.80
N ASP A 186 1.99 11.30 17.08
CA ASP A 186 2.97 10.67 17.96
C ASP A 186 3.18 9.20 17.57
N GLY A 187 4.37 8.69 17.86
CA GLY A 187 4.73 7.30 17.57
C GLY A 187 5.13 7.04 16.12
N TYR A 188 5.31 8.07 15.30
CA TYR A 188 5.98 7.90 14.01
C TYR A 188 7.43 7.51 14.24
N ASP A 189 7.83 6.37 13.70
CA ASP A 189 9.21 5.91 13.72
C ASP A 189 9.98 6.63 12.60
N HIS A 190 11.06 7.32 12.96
CA HIS A 190 11.91 8.01 11.99
C HIS A 190 12.87 7.07 11.26
N ASP A 191 13.05 5.88 11.81
CA ASP A 191 14.03 4.88 11.44
C ASP A 191 13.38 3.67 10.75
N THR A 192 12.27 3.90 10.06
CA THR A 192 11.41 2.87 9.48
C THR A 192 12.01 2.21 8.26
N ILE A 193 11.56 0.99 7.98
CA ILE A 193 11.88 0.25 6.76
C ILE A 193 11.36 0.94 5.48
N LEU A 194 10.39 1.85 5.59
CA LEU A 194 9.95 2.65 4.44
C LEU A 194 11.00 3.69 4.04
N VAL A 195 11.76 4.21 5.01
CA VAL A 195 12.82 5.21 4.76
C VAL A 195 14.17 4.53 4.50
N LYS A 196 14.42 3.41 5.19
CA LYS A 196 15.59 2.55 5.02
C LYS A 196 15.33 1.58 3.87
N MET A 197 15.64 2.00 2.64
CA MET A 197 15.55 1.12 1.48
C MET A 197 16.30 -0.20 1.74
N THR A 198 15.61 -1.32 1.59
CA THR A 198 16.21 -2.54 1.05
C THR A 198 16.18 -2.37 -0.47
N ALA A 199 17.34 -2.39 -1.11
CA ALA A 199 17.44 -2.30 -2.57
C ALA A 199 16.53 -3.37 -3.19
N ASN A 200 15.58 -2.98 -4.05
CA ASN A 200 14.78 -3.93 -4.80
C ASN A 200 15.60 -4.34 -6.03
N PRO A 201 16.21 -5.53 -6.10
CA PRO A 201 17.23 -5.78 -7.12
C PRO A 201 16.66 -6.09 -8.50
N LEU A 202 15.32 -6.19 -8.71
CA LEU A 202 14.81 -7.09 -9.75
C LEU A 202 13.77 -6.57 -10.74
N LEU A 203 13.35 -5.30 -10.80
CA LEU A 203 12.34 -4.91 -11.81
C LEU A 203 12.57 -3.52 -12.45
N PRO A 204 13.27 -3.45 -13.59
CA PRO A 204 13.39 -2.23 -14.38
C PRO A 204 12.15 -1.89 -15.24
N ASN A 205 11.16 -2.80 -15.40
CA ASN A 205 10.21 -2.72 -16.53
C ASN A 205 8.72 -2.83 -16.18
N GLN A 206 8.29 -2.74 -14.92
CA GLN A 206 6.87 -2.61 -14.63
C GLN A 206 6.53 -1.14 -14.44
N THR A 207 5.81 -0.56 -15.39
CA THR A 207 5.42 0.84 -15.34
C THR A 207 3.98 0.93 -14.85
N LEU A 208 3.62 2.01 -14.15
CA LEU A 208 2.23 2.31 -13.80
C LEU A 208 1.27 2.29 -15.02
N LYS A 209 1.82 2.46 -16.23
CA LYS A 209 1.09 2.37 -17.50
C LYS A 209 0.56 0.97 -17.82
N ASP A 210 1.14 -0.06 -17.23
CA ASP A 210 0.79 -1.46 -17.48
C ASP A 210 -0.30 -1.96 -16.50
N MET A 211 -0.88 -1.06 -15.70
CA MET A 211 -1.91 -1.36 -14.71
C MET A 211 -3.24 -1.77 -15.38
N PRO A 212 -3.84 -2.91 -14.98
CA PRO A 212 -5.24 -3.20 -15.31
C PRO A 212 -6.15 -2.18 -14.62
N LEU A 213 -7.02 -1.51 -15.38
CA LEU A 213 -7.91 -0.49 -14.84
C LEU A 213 -9.10 -1.10 -14.10
N PRO A 214 -9.58 -0.47 -13.01
CA PRO A 214 -10.85 -0.83 -12.38
C PRO A 214 -12.01 -0.71 -13.36
N ALA A 215 -13.00 -1.58 -13.22
CA ALA A 215 -14.16 -1.65 -14.12
C ALA A 215 -15.11 -0.42 -14.07
N THR A 216 -14.88 0.57 -13.19
CA THR A 216 -15.77 1.72 -13.01
C THR A 216 -15.08 3.03 -13.37
N GLU A 217 -15.45 3.56 -14.53
CA GLU A 217 -15.00 4.85 -15.08
C GLU A 217 -15.78 6.01 -14.41
N ASN A 218 -15.05 7.05 -13.99
CA ASN A 218 -15.55 8.33 -13.41
C ASN A 218 -15.85 8.35 -11.91
N LEU A 219 -14.80 8.51 -11.10
CA LEU A 219 -14.92 8.82 -9.67
C LEU A 219 -14.56 10.29 -9.43
N ASP A 220 -15.52 11.06 -8.93
CA ASP A 220 -15.29 12.43 -8.43
C ASP A 220 -14.78 12.36 -6.99
N TYR A 221 -13.50 12.70 -6.80
CA TYR A 221 -12.79 12.61 -5.52
C TYR A 221 -13.09 13.77 -4.55
N GLY A 222 -14.04 14.66 -4.89
CA GLY A 222 -14.59 15.65 -3.95
C GLY A 222 -13.63 16.78 -3.56
N LEU A 223 -12.73 17.18 -4.47
CA LEU A 223 -11.74 18.22 -4.21
C LEU A 223 -12.17 19.56 -4.83
N SER A 224 -12.74 20.46 -4.04
CA SER A 224 -12.99 21.85 -4.44
C SER A 224 -11.78 22.74 -4.13
N HIS A 225 -11.40 23.59 -5.08
CA HIS A 225 -10.17 24.37 -5.10
C HIS A 225 -9.95 25.24 -3.84
N GLY A 226 -8.75 25.15 -3.25
CA GLY A 226 -8.24 26.08 -2.24
C GLY A 226 -8.03 25.44 -0.87
N VAL A 227 -6.76 25.25 -0.49
CA VAL A 227 -6.28 24.85 0.84
C VAL A 227 -7.17 23.81 1.54
N LEU A 228 -6.98 22.53 1.20
CA LEU A 228 -7.83 21.44 1.68
C LEU A 228 -7.14 20.63 2.79
N PHE A 229 -7.46 21.00 4.04
CA PHE A 229 -7.58 20.13 5.22
C PHE A 229 -6.35 19.42 5.82
#